data_AF-A0A7S3B513-F1
#
_entry.id   AF-A0A7S3B513-F1
#
_cell.length_a   1.000
_cell.length_b   1.000
_cell.length_c   1.000
_cell.angle_alpha   90.00
_cell.angle_beta   90.00
_cell.angle_gamma   90.00
#
_symmetry.space_group_name_H-M   'P 1'
#
loop_
_entity.id
_entity.type
_entity.pdbx_description
1 polymer ?
#
loop_
_entity_poly.entity_id
_entity_poly.type
_entity_poly.pdbx_seq_one_letter_code
_entity_poly.pdbx_strand_id
1 'polypeptide(L)'
;ADAVGIMVHDLTSGETRTLLEAETDFDYSPSSLSWTKDGTRLLFAADIRSRVSLCSIDATKGAGPGGEGITILTTEGSHSLHGEYGTSTLLISSQSFMAPPELYSLTADGSSTRQLTFFNRERLSNTALGRVGEITCTGPSGDPIQSWLIRPAGFSDAEEASPTQKFPLAVIYHG
;
A
#
# COMPACT_ATOMS: atom_id res chain seq x y z
N ALA A 1 -9.68 9.88 6.05
CA ALA A 1 -10.67 8.78 6.15
C ALA A 1 -11.05 8.64 7.61
N ASP A 2 -12.29 8.27 7.89
CA ASP A 2 -12.71 7.92 9.25
C ASP A 2 -11.91 6.69 9.72
N ALA A 3 -11.64 6.60 11.02
CA ALA A 3 -10.97 5.45 11.59
C ALA A 3 -11.89 4.21 11.56
N VAL A 4 -11.42 3.12 10.95
CA VAL A 4 -12.19 1.89 10.75
C VAL A 4 -11.53 0.71 11.47
N GLY A 5 -12.34 -0.11 12.14
CA GLY A 5 -11.94 -1.37 12.76
C GLY A 5 -12.39 -2.59 11.96
N ILE A 6 -11.99 -3.79 12.40
CA ILE A 6 -12.47 -5.07 11.87
C ILE A 6 -13.19 -5.82 12.97
N MET A 7 -14.39 -6.32 12.68
CA MET A 7 -15.13 -7.25 13.53
C MET A 7 -15.44 -8.53 12.75
N VAL A 8 -15.46 -9.65 13.45
CA VAL A 8 -15.89 -10.95 12.92
C VAL A 8 -17.17 -11.36 13.63
N HIS A 9 -18.20 -11.68 12.85
CA HIS A 9 -19.49 -12.15 13.35
C HIS A 9 -19.68 -13.63 12.97
N ASP A 10 -19.90 -14.47 13.99
CA ASP A 10 -20.23 -15.88 13.81
C ASP A 10 -21.73 -16.04 13.61
N LEU A 11 -22.13 -16.55 12.44
CA LEU A 11 -23.55 -16.70 12.09
C LEU A 11 -24.26 -17.84 12.85
N THR A 12 -23.51 -18.80 13.40
CA THR A 12 -24.06 -19.94 14.13
C THR A 12 -24.33 -19.57 15.59
N SER A 13 -23.36 -18.96 16.26
CA SER A 13 -23.49 -18.53 17.66
C SER A 13 -24.17 -17.17 17.80
N GLY A 14 -24.14 -16.33 16.77
CA GLY A 14 -24.58 -14.94 16.82
C GLY A 14 -23.59 -14.02 17.55
N GLU A 15 -22.40 -14.51 17.90
CA GLU A 15 -21.38 -13.73 18.61
C GLU A 15 -20.61 -12.82 17.65
N THR A 16 -20.34 -11.59 18.08
CA THR A 16 -19.44 -10.67 17.38
C THR A 16 -18.22 -10.41 18.24
N ARG A 17 -17.03 -10.54 17.64
CA ARG A 17 -15.77 -10.16 18.28
C ARG A 17 -15.04 -9.09 17.48
N THR A 18 -14.39 -8.18 18.19
CA THR A 18 -13.44 -7.23 17.60
C THR A 18 -12.15 -7.96 17.25
N LEU A 19 -11.68 -7.75 16.03
CA LEU A 19 -10.42 -8.28 15.53
C LEU A 19 -9.36 -7.18 15.39
N LEU A 20 -9.79 -5.95 15.12
CA LEU A 20 -8.95 -4.75 15.07
C LEU A 20 -9.79 -3.57 15.58
N GLU A 21 -9.36 -2.96 16.67
CA GLU A 21 -9.94 -1.72 17.20
C GLU A 21 -9.29 -0.50 16.52
N ALA A 22 -10.12 0.37 15.97
CA ALA A 22 -9.66 1.56 15.26
C ALA A 22 -8.89 2.52 16.19
N GLU A 23 -7.87 3.19 15.68
CA GLU A 23 -7.00 4.15 16.39
C GLU A 23 -6.16 3.56 17.55
N THR A 24 -6.53 2.41 18.09
CA THR A 24 -5.82 1.74 19.18
C THR A 24 -4.85 0.70 18.62
N ASP A 25 -5.34 -0.21 17.79
CA ASP A 25 -4.56 -1.35 17.31
C ASP A 25 -3.78 -1.04 16.04
N PHE A 26 -4.27 -0.13 15.20
CA PHE A 26 -3.62 0.19 13.94
C PHE A 26 -3.88 1.63 13.51
N ASP A 27 -2.81 2.34 13.15
CA ASP A 27 -2.87 3.75 12.73
C ASP A 27 -3.58 3.96 11.39
N TYR A 28 -3.82 2.89 10.64
CA TYR A 28 -4.39 2.93 9.29
C TYR A 28 -5.73 2.21 9.23
N SER A 29 -6.61 2.70 8.36
CA SER A 29 -7.94 2.10 8.19
C SER A 29 -7.91 0.94 7.20
N PRO A 30 -8.38 -0.25 7.59
CA PRO A 30 -8.49 -1.40 6.69
C PRO A 30 -9.64 -1.21 5.71
N SER A 31 -9.45 -1.71 4.50
CA SER A 31 -10.46 -1.72 3.43
C SER A 31 -10.33 -3.01 2.60
N SER A 32 -11.28 -3.24 1.69
CA SER A 32 -11.21 -4.36 0.73
C SER A 32 -10.95 -5.73 1.38
N LEU A 33 -11.64 -5.98 2.49
CA LEU A 33 -11.50 -7.21 3.29
C LEU A 33 -11.78 -8.47 2.47
N SER A 34 -10.95 -9.49 2.64
CA SER A 34 -11.13 -10.80 2.03
C SER A 34 -10.61 -11.90 2.94
N TRP A 35 -11.33 -13.01 3.02
CA TRP A 35 -10.86 -14.19 3.77
C TRP A 35 -9.82 -14.97 2.98
N THR A 36 -8.85 -15.54 3.69
CA THR A 36 -8.06 -16.62 3.08
C THR A 36 -8.93 -17.86 2.84
N LYS A 37 -8.58 -18.68 1.85
CA LYS A 37 -9.33 -19.89 1.48
C LYS A 37 -9.48 -20.89 2.61
N ASP A 38 -8.49 -20.97 3.49
CA ASP A 38 -8.50 -21.83 4.68
C ASP A 38 -9.29 -21.21 5.86
N GLY A 39 -9.76 -19.97 5.72
CA GLY A 39 -10.51 -19.23 6.73
C GLY A 39 -9.68 -18.81 7.95
N THR A 40 -8.35 -18.95 7.92
CA THR A 40 -7.51 -18.68 9.10
C THR A 40 -7.10 -17.21 9.23
N ARG A 41 -7.16 -16.44 8.14
CA ARG A 41 -6.73 -15.03 8.11
C ARG A 41 -7.71 -14.15 7.34
N LEU A 42 -7.73 -12.89 7.72
CA LEU A 42 -8.28 -11.82 6.89
C LEU A 42 -7.13 -11.08 6.19
N LEU A 43 -7.31 -10.87 4.90
CA LEU A 43 -6.51 -9.99 4.05
C LEU A 43 -7.24 -8.66 3.92
N PHE A 44 -6.51 -7.56 3.90
CA PHE A 44 -7.08 -6.23 3.70
C PHE A 44 -6.08 -5.28 3.07
N ALA A 45 -6.57 -4.18 2.51
CA ALA A 45 -5.76 -3.07 2.03
C ALA A 45 -5.75 -1.94 3.06
N ALA A 46 -4.62 -1.24 3.19
CA ALA A 46 -4.50 -0.04 4.01
C ALA A 46 -3.61 1.02 3.33
N ASP A 47 -4.00 2.29 3.42
CA ASP A 47 -3.20 3.41 2.92
C ASP A 47 -2.06 3.74 3.89
N ILE A 48 -0.86 3.27 3.59
CA ILE A 48 0.33 3.42 4.43
C ILE A 48 1.33 4.32 3.69
N ARG A 49 1.58 5.53 4.20
CA ARG A 49 2.53 6.49 3.60
C ARG A 49 2.32 6.68 2.08
N SER A 50 1.09 7.00 1.69
CA SER A 50 0.67 7.22 0.28
C SER A 50 0.86 6.01 -0.64
N ARG A 51 0.79 4.80 -0.08
CA ARG A 51 0.79 3.52 -0.79
C ARG A 51 -0.39 2.68 -0.32
N VAL A 52 -0.98 1.89 -1.21
CA VAL A 52 -2.01 0.92 -0.83
C VAL A 52 -1.33 -0.42 -0.56
N SER A 53 -1.05 -0.69 0.72
CA SER A 53 -0.41 -1.92 1.16
C SER A 53 -1.43 -3.03 1.37
N LEU A 54 -1.09 -4.26 0.96
CA LEU A 54 -1.80 -5.45 1.39
C LEU A 54 -1.28 -5.89 2.76
N CYS A 55 -2.21 -6.18 3.65
CA CYS A 55 -1.96 -6.62 5.01
C CYS A 55 -2.71 -7.93 5.28
N SER A 56 -2.27 -8.66 6.29
CA SER A 56 -2.99 -9.81 6.82
C SER A 56 -3.05 -9.80 8.34
N ILE A 57 -4.09 -10.41 8.88
CA ILE A 57 -4.34 -10.58 10.31
C ILE A 57 -4.90 -11.97 10.57
N ASP A 58 -4.41 -12.65 11.61
CA ASP A 58 -4.93 -13.94 12.05
C ASP A 58 -6.35 -13.76 12.60
N ALA A 59 -7.31 -14.47 12.03
CA ALA A 59 -8.71 -14.28 12.34
C ALA A 59 -9.08 -14.71 13.77
N THR A 60 -8.25 -15.52 14.42
CA THR A 60 -8.47 -16.00 15.80
C THR A 60 -7.82 -15.13 16.85
N LYS A 61 -6.66 -14.53 16.53
CA LYS A 61 -5.87 -13.73 17.47
C LYS A 61 -6.19 -12.25 17.42
N GLY A 62 -6.47 -11.72 16.24
CA GLY A 62 -6.66 -10.29 16.04
C GLY A 62 -5.38 -9.47 16.12
N ALA A 63 -5.56 -8.16 16.26
CA ALA A 63 -4.51 -7.17 16.36
C ALA A 63 -4.39 -6.68 17.81
N GLY A 64 -3.24 -6.09 18.12
CA GLY A 64 -3.02 -5.35 19.35
C GLY A 64 -2.38 -4.00 19.07
N PRO A 65 -2.14 -3.18 20.13
CA PRO A 65 -1.68 -1.81 20.00
C PRO A 65 -0.45 -1.64 19.11
N GLY A 66 -0.48 -0.63 18.23
CA GLY A 66 0.65 -0.30 17.36
C GLY A 66 0.93 -1.31 16.23
N GLY A 67 -0.08 -2.10 15.84
CA GLY A 67 -0.04 -3.02 14.72
C GLY A 67 0.43 -4.43 15.08
N GLU A 68 0.46 -4.79 16.37
CA GLU A 68 0.77 -6.15 16.78
C GLU A 68 -0.20 -7.14 16.12
N GLY A 69 0.31 -8.27 15.61
CA GLY A 69 -0.51 -9.27 14.93
C GLY A 69 -0.86 -8.95 13.46
N ILE A 70 -0.57 -7.73 12.99
CA ILE A 70 -0.73 -7.34 11.58
C ILE A 70 0.57 -7.61 10.82
N THR A 71 0.46 -8.33 9.70
CA THR A 71 1.57 -8.54 8.76
C THR A 71 1.36 -7.67 7.53
N ILE A 72 2.27 -6.73 7.28
CA ILE A 72 2.29 -5.94 6.04
C ILE A 72 2.99 -6.79 4.96
N LEU A 73 2.22 -7.22 3.96
CA LEU A 73 2.70 -8.12 2.88
C LEU A 73 3.42 -7.36 1.76
N THR A 74 3.11 -6.07 1.60
CA THR A 74 3.69 -5.23 0.55
C THR A 74 4.00 -3.84 1.11
N THR A 75 5.21 -3.34 0.86
CA THR A 75 5.66 -2.03 1.36
C THR A 75 5.90 -0.99 0.28
N GLU A 76 5.93 -1.39 -1.00
CA GLU A 76 6.16 -0.50 -2.14
C GLU A 76 5.07 -0.64 -3.19
N GLY A 77 4.74 0.47 -3.85
CA GLY A 77 3.64 0.53 -4.81
C GLY A 77 2.26 0.46 -4.16
N SER A 78 1.22 0.48 -4.98
CA SER A 78 -0.18 0.36 -4.58
C SER A 78 -0.79 -0.88 -5.19
N HIS A 79 -1.49 -1.66 -4.38
CA HIS A 79 -1.93 -3.00 -4.74
C HIS A 79 -3.44 -3.18 -4.61
N SER A 80 -3.99 -4.11 -5.37
CA SER A 80 -5.35 -4.60 -5.18
C SER A 80 -5.36 -6.13 -5.24
N LEU A 81 -6.07 -6.75 -4.31
CA LEU A 81 -6.20 -8.20 -4.22
C LEU A 81 -7.34 -8.69 -5.14
N HIS A 82 -7.06 -9.71 -5.95
CA HIS A 82 -8.04 -10.36 -6.84
C HIS A 82 -8.40 -11.78 -6.40
N GLY A 83 -7.77 -12.26 -5.31
CA GLY A 83 -8.05 -13.55 -4.68
C GLY A 83 -6.85 -14.49 -4.62
N GLU A 84 -7.11 -15.70 -4.15
CA GLU A 84 -6.09 -16.74 -3.97
C GLU A 84 -6.15 -17.82 -5.04
N TYR A 85 -4.98 -18.35 -5.41
CA TYR A 85 -4.85 -19.52 -6.27
C TYR A 85 -3.70 -20.42 -5.78
N GLY A 86 -3.81 -21.72 -6.09
CA GLY A 86 -2.92 -22.71 -5.49
C GLY A 86 -3.09 -22.78 -3.97
N THR A 87 -2.00 -23.07 -3.25
CA THR A 87 -2.01 -23.34 -1.80
C THR A 87 -1.68 -22.10 -0.96
N SER A 88 -0.90 -21.14 -1.47
CA SER A 88 -0.46 -19.96 -0.70
C SER A 88 -0.01 -18.82 -1.61
N THR A 89 -0.82 -18.51 -2.63
CA THR A 89 -0.48 -17.46 -3.60
C THR A 89 -1.66 -16.55 -3.85
N LEU A 90 -1.41 -15.26 -3.74
CA LEU A 90 -2.33 -14.18 -4.03
C LEU A 90 -2.14 -13.74 -5.47
N LEU A 91 -3.24 -13.53 -6.19
CA LEU A 91 -3.26 -12.77 -7.43
C LEU A 91 -3.54 -11.31 -7.08
N ILE A 92 -2.62 -10.42 -7.48
CA ILE A 92 -2.73 -9.00 -7.18
C ILE A 92 -2.51 -8.18 -8.45
N SER A 93 -3.07 -6.97 -8.52
CA SER A 93 -2.57 -5.93 -9.41
C SER A 93 -1.66 -5.00 -8.62
N SER A 94 -0.51 -4.63 -9.20
CA SER A 94 0.43 -3.70 -8.60
C SER A 94 0.74 -2.56 -9.56
N GLN A 95 0.86 -1.34 -9.01
CA GLN A 95 1.25 -0.14 -9.73
C GLN A 95 2.13 0.77 -8.87
N SER A 96 2.84 1.69 -9.51
CA SER A 96 3.60 2.76 -8.87
C SER A 96 3.69 3.97 -9.79
N PHE A 97 4.31 5.06 -9.33
CA PHE A 97 4.63 6.19 -10.20
C PHE A 97 5.53 5.81 -11.39
N MET A 98 6.26 4.69 -11.30
CA MET A 98 7.17 4.23 -12.35
C MET A 98 6.58 3.13 -13.24
N ALA A 99 5.42 2.58 -12.88
CA ALA A 99 4.81 1.46 -13.60
C ALA A 99 3.28 1.47 -13.46
N PRO A 100 2.52 1.56 -14.57
CA PRO A 100 1.07 1.36 -14.57
C PRO A 100 0.69 -0.05 -14.09
N PRO A 101 -0.60 -0.29 -13.77
CA PRO A 101 -1.08 -1.59 -13.30
C PRO A 101 -0.70 -2.77 -14.18
N GLU A 102 -0.12 -3.79 -13.56
CA GLU A 102 0.11 -5.13 -14.11
C GLU A 102 -0.32 -6.19 -13.08
N LEU A 103 -0.56 -7.42 -13.52
CA LEU A 103 -0.84 -8.54 -12.62
C LEU A 103 0.44 -9.18 -12.10
N TYR A 104 0.42 -9.54 -10.83
CA TYR A 104 1.49 -10.22 -10.12
C TYR A 104 0.95 -11.38 -9.31
N SER A 105 1.80 -12.38 -9.11
CA SER A 105 1.66 -13.39 -8.08
C SER A 105 2.46 -12.97 -6.86
N LEU A 106 1.83 -13.00 -5.68
CA LEU A 106 2.46 -12.71 -4.38
C LEU A 106 2.28 -13.92 -3.47
N THR A 107 3.33 -14.38 -2.80
CA THR A 107 3.17 -15.43 -1.77
C THR A 107 2.34 -14.89 -0.61
N ALA A 108 1.52 -15.75 0.02
CA ALA A 108 0.61 -15.31 1.08
C ALA A 108 1.32 -14.72 2.32
N ASP A 109 2.62 -14.98 2.47
CA ASP A 109 3.50 -14.41 3.50
C ASP A 109 4.21 -13.11 3.06
N GLY A 110 4.00 -12.65 1.83
CA GLY A 110 4.61 -11.45 1.26
C GLY A 110 6.09 -11.61 0.84
N SER A 111 6.68 -12.79 1.01
CA SER A 111 8.13 -13.00 0.82
C SER A 111 8.58 -12.98 -0.64
N SER A 112 7.69 -13.27 -1.59
CA SER A 112 8.04 -13.35 -3.01
C SER A 112 6.93 -12.81 -3.91
N THR A 113 7.34 -11.96 -4.85
CA THR A 113 6.46 -11.35 -5.86
C THR A 113 7.01 -11.64 -7.25
N ARG A 114 6.14 -12.04 -8.18
CA ARG A 114 6.49 -12.29 -9.58
C ARG A 114 5.44 -11.70 -10.51
N GLN A 115 5.90 -10.91 -11.47
CA GLN A 115 5.05 -10.32 -12.50
C GLN A 115 4.51 -11.39 -13.46
N LEU A 116 3.22 -11.29 -13.79
CA LEU A 116 2.51 -12.22 -14.67
C LEU A 116 2.24 -11.61 -16.05
N THR A 117 2.02 -10.30 -16.11
CA THR A 117 1.67 -9.59 -17.34
C THR A 117 2.65 -8.46 -17.63
N PHE A 118 2.81 -8.10 -18.89
CA PHE A 118 3.81 -7.12 -19.35
C PHE A 118 3.25 -6.18 -20.43
N PHE A 119 1.94 -5.92 -20.37
CA PHE A 119 1.22 -5.11 -21.37
C PHE A 119 1.82 -3.70 -21.54
N ASN A 120 2.37 -3.15 -20.47
CA ASN A 120 2.92 -1.80 -20.43
C ASN A 120 4.42 -1.76 -20.79
N ARG A 121 5.11 -2.90 -20.90
CA ARG A 121 6.57 -2.96 -21.02
C ARG A 121 7.08 -2.17 -22.23
N GLU A 122 6.50 -2.37 -23.40
CA GLU A 122 6.93 -1.71 -24.64
C GLU A 122 6.64 -0.20 -24.61
N ARG A 123 5.51 0.20 -24.03
CA ARG A 123 5.15 1.62 -23.90
C ARG A 123 6.09 2.32 -22.92
N LEU A 124 6.38 1.68 -21.79
CA LEU A 124 7.30 2.19 -20.78
C LEU A 124 8.73 2.29 -21.30
N SER A 125 9.23 1.31 -22.08
CA SER A 125 10.60 1.36 -22.62
C SER A 125 10.83 2.53 -23.56
N ASN A 126 9.76 3.11 -24.12
CA ASN A 126 9.80 4.26 -25.02
C ASN A 126 9.36 5.57 -24.34
N THR A 127 9.14 5.57 -23.02
CA THR A 127 8.67 6.74 -22.27
C THR A 127 9.74 7.22 -21.30
N ALA A 128 10.15 8.48 -21.42
CA ALA A 128 11.01 9.11 -20.43
C ALA A 128 10.14 9.53 -19.23
N LEU A 129 10.28 8.83 -18.12
CA LEU A 129 9.60 9.14 -16.87
C LEU A 129 10.43 10.08 -16.00
N GLY A 130 9.72 10.82 -15.14
CA GLY A 130 10.35 11.62 -14.10
C GLY A 130 11.03 10.76 -13.03
N ARG A 131 11.91 11.39 -12.24
CA ARG A 131 12.54 10.75 -11.08
C ARG A 131 11.73 11.03 -9.82
N VAL A 132 11.12 9.99 -9.29
CA VAL A 132 10.28 10.03 -8.09
C VAL A 132 11.18 9.97 -6.85
N GLY A 133 10.96 10.89 -5.91
CA GLY A 133 11.58 10.86 -4.59
C GLY A 133 10.53 11.08 -3.51
N GLU A 134 10.82 10.58 -2.31
CA GLU A 134 9.99 10.78 -1.13
C GLU A 134 10.64 11.86 -0.26
N ILE A 135 9.86 12.84 0.18
CA ILE A 135 10.28 13.90 1.10
C ILE A 135 9.36 13.92 2.31
N THR A 136 9.87 14.39 3.44
CA THR A 136 9.08 14.67 4.64
C THR A 136 9.29 16.13 5.00
N CYS A 137 8.19 16.88 5.14
CA CYS A 137 8.21 18.24 5.65
C CYS A 137 7.52 18.30 7.02
N THR A 138 7.86 19.31 7.82
CA THR A 138 7.19 19.56 9.10
C THR A 138 5.93 20.39 8.86
N GLY A 139 4.79 19.86 9.30
CA GLY A 139 3.51 20.54 9.25
C GLY A 139 3.42 21.70 10.25
N PRO A 140 2.39 22.55 10.15
CA PRO A 140 2.22 23.72 11.03
C PRO A 140 2.17 23.38 12.53
N SER A 141 1.68 22.19 12.88
CA SER A 141 1.59 21.69 14.26
C SER A 141 2.82 20.89 14.71
N GLY A 142 3.84 20.75 13.86
CA GLY A 142 5.04 19.96 14.13
C GLY A 142 5.00 18.53 13.59
N ASP A 143 3.85 18.08 13.08
CA ASP A 143 3.70 16.71 12.57
C ASP A 143 4.50 16.46 11.28
N PRO A 144 5.08 15.27 11.10
CA PRO A 144 5.73 14.92 9.85
C PRO A 144 4.71 14.68 8.74
N ILE A 145 4.82 15.42 7.64
CA ILE A 145 4.00 15.27 6.44
C ILE A 145 4.85 14.61 5.36
N GLN A 146 4.50 13.39 4.97
CA GLN A 146 5.10 12.70 3.84
C GLN A 146 4.57 13.28 2.52
N SER A 147 5.44 13.41 1.52
CA SER A 147 5.08 13.87 0.17
C SER A 147 5.96 13.23 -0.89
N TRP A 148 5.45 13.22 -2.12
CA TRP A 148 6.20 12.79 -3.30
C TRP A 148 6.75 14.00 -4.05
N LEU A 149 8.05 13.98 -4.36
CA LEU A 149 8.73 14.95 -5.19
C LEU A 149 9.12 14.28 -6.51
N ILE A 150 8.42 14.64 -7.59
CA ILE A 150 8.66 14.09 -8.92
C ILE A 150 9.43 15.12 -9.74
N ARG A 151 10.68 14.80 -10.06
CA ARG A 151 11.50 15.61 -10.98
C ARG A 151 11.11 15.28 -12.41
N PRO A 152 11.08 16.25 -13.33
CA PRO A 152 10.73 15.99 -14.72
C PRO A 152 11.72 15.02 -15.38
N ALA A 153 11.30 14.42 -16.49
CA ALA A 153 12.17 13.54 -17.26
C ALA A 153 13.44 14.29 -17.72
N GLY A 154 14.60 13.66 -17.58
CA GLY A 154 15.89 14.24 -17.97
C GLY A 154 16.48 15.24 -16.97
N PHE A 155 15.83 15.50 -15.82
CA PHE A 155 16.37 16.37 -14.79
C PHE A 155 17.68 15.82 -14.22
N SER A 156 18.76 16.57 -14.41
CA SER A 156 20.12 16.16 -14.07
C SER A 156 20.48 16.42 -12.61
N ASP A 157 21.49 15.71 -12.10
CA ASP A 157 21.99 15.94 -10.74
C ASP A 157 22.72 17.29 -10.61
N ALA A 158 23.23 17.83 -11.72
CA ALA A 158 23.78 19.18 -11.76
C ALA A 158 22.69 20.26 -11.59
N GLU A 159 21.53 20.05 -12.20
CA GLU A 159 20.36 20.92 -11.99
C GLU A 159 19.84 20.82 -10.56
N GLU A 160 19.81 19.63 -9.98
CA GLU A 160 19.44 19.41 -8.57
C GLU A 160 20.37 20.15 -7.60
N ALA A 161 21.67 20.12 -7.86
CA ALA A 161 22.68 20.71 -6.99
C ALA A 161 22.83 22.23 -7.15
N SER A 162 22.15 22.85 -8.13
CA SER A 162 22.31 24.26 -8.44
C SER A 162 21.62 25.16 -7.40
N PRO A 163 22.37 25.99 -6.64
CA PRO A 163 21.78 26.79 -5.57
C PRO A 163 21.07 28.05 -6.08
N THR A 164 21.28 28.44 -7.33
CA THR A 164 20.74 29.67 -7.93
C THR A 164 19.66 29.42 -8.97
N GLN A 165 19.63 28.22 -9.55
CA GLN A 165 18.66 27.87 -10.57
C GLN A 165 17.30 27.56 -9.94
N LYS A 166 16.25 28.13 -10.53
CA LYS A 166 14.88 27.94 -10.09
C LYS A 166 14.09 27.24 -11.18
N PHE A 167 13.19 26.36 -10.77
CA PHE A 167 12.30 25.63 -11.65
C PHE A 167 10.85 25.89 -11.23
N PRO A 168 9.90 25.91 -12.18
CA PRO A 168 8.50 25.94 -11.83
C PRO A 168 8.13 24.69 -11.03
N LEU A 169 7.31 24.88 -9.99
CA LEU A 169 6.79 23.81 -9.16
C LEU A 169 5.27 23.79 -9.28
N ALA A 170 4.73 22.62 -9.64
CA ALA A 170 3.31 22.33 -9.49
C ALA A 170 3.11 21.54 -8.20
N VAL A 171 2.14 21.96 -7.39
CA VAL A 171 1.78 21.28 -6.15
C VAL A 171 0.37 20.76 -6.28
N ILE A 172 0.19 19.46 -6.07
CA ILE A 172 -1.09 18.76 -6.21
C ILE A 172 -1.43 18.15 -4.86
N TYR A 173 -2.57 18.58 -4.30
CA TYR A 173 -3.15 18.00 -3.10
C TYR A 173 -4.59 17.61 -3.38
N HIS A 174 -5.00 16.46 -2.85
CA HIS A 174 -6.39 16.02 -2.82
C HIS A 174 -6.68 15.55 -1.39
N GLY A 175 -7.85 15.94 -0.86
CA GLY A 175 -8.33 15.60 0.48
C GLY A 175 -9.62 14.79 0.44
#